data_AF-A0A376TZE2-F1
#
_entry.id   AF-A0A376TZE2-F1
#
_cell.length_a   1.000
_cell.length_b   1.000
_cell.length_c   1.000
_cell.angle_alpha   90.00
_cell.angle_beta   90.00
_cell.angle_gamma   90.00
#
_symmetry.space_group_name_H-M   'P 1'
#
loop_
_entity.id
_entity.type
_entity.pdbx_description
1 polymer ?
#
loop_
_entity_poly.entity_id
_entity_poly.type
_entity_poly.pdbx_seq_one_letter_code
_entity_poly.pdbx_strand_id
1 'polypeptide(L)'
;MLDAEAAMVRFLNLIAGEPDIARVPIMIDSSKWDVIEKGLKCIQGKGIVNSISMKEGVDAFIHHAKLLRRYGAAVVVMAFDEQGQADTRARKIEICRRAYKILTEEVGFPPEDIIFDPNIFAVATGIEEHNNYAQDFIGACEDIKRELPHALISGGVSNVSFSFRGNDPVREAIHAVFLYYAIRNGMDMGIVNAGQLAIYDDLPAELRDAVEDVILNRRDDGTERLLELAEKYRGSKTDDTANAQQAEWRSWEVNKRLEYSLVKGITEFIEQDTEEARQQATRPIEVIEGPLMDGMNVVGDLFGEGKMFLPQVVKSARVMKQAVAYLEPFIEASKEQGKTNGKMVIATVKGDVHDIGKNIVGVVLQCNNYEIVDLGVMVPAEKILRTLKK
;
A
#
# COMPACT_ATOMS: atom_id res chain seq x y z
N MET A 1 -13.66 -6.00 -29.86
CA MET A 1 -12.33 -6.40 -29.36
C MET A 1 -11.47 -5.15 -29.35
N LEU A 2 -10.84 -4.80 -28.23
CA LEU A 2 -9.97 -3.61 -28.13
C LEU A 2 -8.69 -3.84 -28.93
N ASP A 3 -8.23 -2.81 -29.65
CA ASP A 3 -6.85 -2.76 -30.15
C ASP A 3 -5.93 -2.49 -28.95
N ALA A 4 -5.37 -3.56 -28.38
CA ALA A 4 -4.62 -3.50 -27.14
C ALA A 4 -3.32 -2.68 -27.27
N GLU A 5 -2.65 -2.74 -28.42
CA GLU A 5 -1.43 -1.95 -28.66
C GLU A 5 -1.76 -0.46 -28.73
N ALA A 6 -2.75 -0.09 -29.53
CA ALA A 6 -3.16 1.31 -29.66
C ALA A 6 -3.69 1.87 -28.33
N ALA A 7 -4.44 1.07 -27.57
CA ALA A 7 -4.94 1.46 -26.26
C ALA A 7 -3.80 1.67 -25.25
N MET A 8 -2.83 0.75 -25.19
CA MET A 8 -1.66 0.86 -24.30
C MET A 8 -0.87 2.13 -24.58
N VAL A 9 -0.50 2.36 -25.84
CA VAL A 9 0.25 3.56 -26.26
C VAL A 9 -0.52 4.84 -25.92
N ARG A 10 -1.81 4.88 -26.28
CA ARG A 10 -2.64 6.06 -26.02
C ARG A 10 -2.74 6.36 -24.53
N PHE A 11 -3.01 5.35 -23.71
CA PHE A 11 -3.20 5.53 -22.27
C PHE A 11 -1.93 5.98 -21.56
N LEU A 12 -0.79 5.36 -21.89
CA LEU A 12 0.51 5.73 -21.30
C LEU A 12 0.93 7.15 -21.67
N ASN A 13 0.68 7.57 -22.92
CA ASN A 13 0.96 8.94 -23.35
C ASN A 13 0.06 9.98 -22.64
N LEU A 14 -1.20 9.63 -22.34
CA LEU A 14 -2.08 10.49 -21.56
C LEU A 14 -1.60 10.62 -20.12
N ILE A 15 -1.22 9.51 -19.49
CA ILE A 15 -0.68 9.49 -18.12
C ILE A 15 0.59 10.33 -18.01
N ALA A 16 1.49 10.24 -19.00
CA ALA A 16 2.73 11.03 -19.02
C ALA A 16 2.48 12.55 -19.05
N GLY A 17 1.31 12.98 -19.54
CA GLY A 17 0.90 14.38 -19.53
C GLY A 17 0.42 14.90 -18.17
N GLU A 18 0.15 14.01 -17.21
CA GLU A 18 -0.47 14.36 -15.92
C GLU A 18 0.51 14.15 -14.75
N PRO A 19 1.11 15.23 -14.20
CA PRO A 19 2.21 15.13 -13.22
C PRO A 19 1.87 14.32 -11.95
N ASP A 20 0.62 14.40 -11.48
CA ASP A 20 0.15 13.68 -10.29
C ASP A 20 0.10 12.16 -10.49
N ILE A 21 0.02 11.70 -11.73
CA ILE A 21 0.02 10.28 -12.10
C ILE A 21 1.44 9.86 -12.51
N ALA A 22 2.14 10.68 -13.30
CA ALA A 22 3.47 10.37 -13.82
C ALA A 22 4.56 10.23 -12.73
N ARG A 23 4.28 10.67 -11.50
CA ARG A 23 5.18 10.52 -10.34
C ARG A 23 5.32 9.09 -9.80
N VAL A 24 4.44 8.16 -10.18
CA VAL A 24 4.52 6.75 -9.74
C VAL A 24 4.97 5.83 -10.88
N PRO A 25 5.70 4.73 -10.59
CA PRO A 25 6.04 3.72 -11.59
C PRO A 25 4.80 3.07 -12.21
N ILE A 26 4.91 2.64 -13.46
CA ILE A 26 3.83 1.99 -14.20
C ILE A 26 4.13 0.50 -14.33
N MET A 27 3.14 -0.32 -13.96
CA MET A 27 3.12 -1.74 -14.27
C MET A 27 2.40 -1.95 -15.62
N ILE A 28 3.12 -2.44 -16.63
CA ILE A 28 2.57 -2.75 -17.95
C ILE A 28 2.06 -4.18 -17.92
N ASP A 29 0.74 -4.33 -17.98
CA ASP A 29 0.06 -5.61 -17.84
C ASP A 29 -0.48 -6.11 -19.20
N SER A 30 0.07 -7.21 -19.70
CA SER A 30 -0.45 -7.87 -20.89
C SER A 30 0.06 -9.31 -21.02
N SER A 31 -0.75 -10.17 -21.65
CA SER A 31 -0.32 -11.51 -22.07
C SER A 31 0.42 -11.54 -23.41
N LYS A 32 0.51 -10.40 -24.11
CA LYS A 32 1.16 -10.29 -25.42
C LYS A 32 2.43 -9.48 -25.32
N TRP A 33 3.55 -10.07 -25.72
CA TRP A 33 4.85 -9.40 -25.71
C TRP A 33 4.87 -8.10 -26.52
N ASP A 34 4.25 -8.08 -27.70
CA ASP A 34 4.20 -6.89 -28.55
C ASP A 34 3.56 -5.69 -27.84
N VAL A 35 2.52 -5.93 -27.04
CA VAL A 35 1.85 -4.89 -26.24
C VAL A 35 2.77 -4.41 -25.11
N ILE A 36 3.46 -5.33 -24.42
CA ILE A 36 4.43 -5.01 -23.37
C ILE A 36 5.54 -4.12 -23.95
N GLU A 37 6.13 -4.52 -25.06
CA GLU A 37 7.26 -3.81 -25.65
C GLU A 37 6.85 -2.41 -26.14
N LYS A 38 5.65 -2.27 -26.72
CA LYS A 38 5.09 -0.95 -27.06
C LYS A 38 4.92 -0.08 -25.83
N GLY A 39 4.43 -0.64 -24.73
CA GLY A 39 4.29 0.07 -23.46
C GLY A 39 5.63 0.55 -22.91
N LEU A 40 6.66 -0.32 -22.92
CA LEU A 40 8.01 0.01 -22.45
C LEU A 40 8.65 1.15 -23.25
N LYS A 41 8.35 1.23 -24.55
CA LYS A 41 8.81 2.32 -25.42
C LYS A 41 8.12 3.66 -25.14
N CYS A 42 6.97 3.66 -24.45
CA CYS A 42 6.19 4.87 -24.15
C CYS A 42 6.49 5.47 -22.78
N ILE A 43 6.90 4.67 -21.81
CA ILE A 43 7.12 5.15 -20.44
C ILE A 43 8.50 5.80 -20.29
N GLN A 44 8.57 6.81 -19.42
CA GLN A 44 9.83 7.39 -18.96
C GLN A 44 10.13 6.89 -17.54
N GLY A 45 11.39 6.54 -17.28
CA GLY A 45 11.80 5.94 -16.00
C GLY A 45 11.66 4.42 -15.99
N LYS A 46 11.70 3.83 -14.79
CA LYS A 46 11.71 2.38 -14.59
C LYS A 46 10.28 1.84 -14.48
N GLY A 47 9.85 1.08 -15.49
CA GLY A 47 8.58 0.35 -15.46
C GLY A 47 8.70 -1.04 -14.83
N ILE A 48 7.55 -1.64 -14.55
CA ILE A 48 7.41 -3.04 -14.13
C ILE A 48 6.65 -3.77 -15.23
N VAL A 49 7.13 -4.92 -15.69
CA VAL A 49 6.39 -5.75 -16.65
C VAL A 49 5.62 -6.84 -15.93
N ASN A 50 4.30 -6.89 -16.16
CA ASN A 50 3.42 -7.97 -15.74
C ASN A 50 2.89 -8.72 -16.99
N SER A 51 3.47 -9.84 -17.39
CA SER A 51 4.56 -10.60 -16.76
C SER A 51 5.29 -11.43 -17.80
N ILE A 52 6.36 -12.12 -17.39
CA ILE A 52 6.95 -13.23 -18.17
C ILE A 52 6.82 -14.54 -17.40
N SER A 53 6.96 -15.67 -18.10
CA SER A 53 6.92 -17.01 -17.51
C SER A 53 7.64 -18.02 -18.39
N MET A 54 7.79 -19.25 -17.93
CA MET A 54 8.35 -20.35 -18.72
C MET A 54 7.28 -21.15 -19.46
N LYS A 55 6.03 -20.64 -19.56
CA LYS A 55 4.91 -21.28 -20.27
C LYS A 55 5.25 -21.65 -21.73
N GLU A 56 5.96 -20.77 -22.42
CA GLU A 56 6.38 -20.95 -23.83
C GLU A 56 7.81 -21.54 -23.93
N GLY A 57 8.34 -22.06 -22.82
CA GLY A 57 9.68 -22.60 -22.71
C GLY A 57 10.74 -21.59 -22.27
N VAL A 58 11.91 -22.11 -21.91
CA VAL A 58 13.04 -21.34 -21.36
C VAL A 58 13.62 -20.35 -22.37
N ASP A 59 13.68 -20.70 -23.66
CA ASP A 59 14.28 -19.84 -24.68
C ASP A 59 13.52 -18.51 -24.83
N ALA A 60 12.18 -18.58 -24.87
CA ALA A 60 11.32 -17.40 -24.90
C ALA A 60 11.45 -16.56 -23.61
N PHE A 61 11.49 -17.23 -22.45
CA PHE A 61 11.70 -16.59 -21.16
C PHE A 61 13.04 -15.82 -21.09
N ILE A 62 14.14 -16.44 -21.51
CA ILE A 62 15.48 -15.81 -21.59
C ILE A 62 15.48 -14.66 -22.58
N HIS A 63 14.84 -14.83 -23.75
CA HIS A 63 14.76 -13.78 -24.76
C HIS A 63 14.07 -12.52 -24.22
N HIS A 64 12.88 -12.68 -23.63
CA HIS A 64 12.14 -11.59 -23.00
C HIS A 64 12.92 -10.96 -21.84
N ALA A 65 13.50 -11.77 -20.95
CA ALA A 65 14.31 -11.26 -19.84
C ALA A 65 15.50 -10.41 -20.30
N LYS A 66 16.21 -10.83 -21.37
CA LYS A 66 17.29 -10.03 -21.97
C LYS A 66 16.80 -8.69 -22.51
N LEU A 67 15.61 -8.65 -23.12
CA LEU A 67 14.99 -7.40 -23.58
C LEU A 67 14.59 -6.50 -22.41
N LEU A 68 13.94 -7.03 -21.38
CA LEU A 68 13.57 -6.28 -20.17
C LEU A 68 14.80 -5.65 -19.50
N ARG A 69 15.90 -6.40 -19.41
CA ARG A 69 17.18 -5.90 -18.89
C ARG A 69 17.72 -4.73 -19.73
N ARG A 70 17.58 -4.79 -21.07
CA ARG A 70 17.99 -3.69 -21.96
C ARG A 70 17.12 -2.44 -21.77
N TYR A 71 15.83 -2.61 -21.51
CA TYR A 71 14.93 -1.50 -21.17
C TYR A 71 15.13 -0.98 -19.74
N GLY A 72 15.84 -1.71 -18.87
CA GLY A 72 16.03 -1.36 -17.47
C GLY A 72 14.76 -1.53 -16.62
N ALA A 73 13.82 -2.37 -17.06
CA ALA A 73 12.55 -2.62 -16.37
C ALA A 73 12.69 -3.71 -15.29
N ALA A 74 11.90 -3.60 -14.21
CA ALA A 74 11.65 -4.70 -13.30
C ALA A 74 10.62 -5.67 -13.91
N VAL A 75 10.56 -6.89 -13.38
CA VAL A 75 9.77 -7.97 -13.99
C VAL A 75 8.99 -8.78 -12.98
N VAL A 76 7.69 -8.94 -13.24
CA VAL A 76 6.87 -9.97 -12.60
C VAL A 76 7.08 -11.29 -13.32
N VAL A 77 7.43 -12.32 -12.56
CA VAL A 77 7.63 -13.69 -13.03
C VAL A 77 6.53 -14.58 -12.46
N MET A 78 5.62 -15.02 -13.33
CA MET A 78 4.55 -15.92 -12.92
C MET A 78 5.13 -17.30 -12.61
N ALA A 79 4.62 -17.95 -11.56
CA ALA A 79 4.88 -19.37 -11.31
C ALA A 79 4.10 -20.24 -12.31
N PHE A 80 4.49 -20.18 -13.58
CA PHE A 80 3.93 -20.91 -14.72
C PHE A 80 5.10 -21.40 -15.59
N ASP A 81 5.22 -22.72 -15.76
CA ASP A 81 6.21 -23.36 -16.62
C ASP A 81 5.56 -24.21 -17.74
N GLU A 82 6.36 -25.01 -18.43
CA GLU A 82 5.90 -25.86 -19.54
C GLU A 82 4.87 -26.93 -19.10
N GLN A 83 4.76 -27.20 -17.80
CA GLN A 83 3.82 -28.18 -17.23
C GLN A 83 2.51 -27.53 -16.75
N GLY A 84 2.44 -26.19 -16.68
CA GLY A 84 1.24 -25.48 -16.26
C GLY A 84 1.48 -24.48 -15.14
N GLN A 85 0.39 -24.01 -14.53
CA GLN A 85 0.44 -23.10 -13.39
C GLN A 85 0.77 -23.86 -12.10
N ALA A 86 1.57 -23.26 -11.24
CA ALA A 86 1.84 -23.80 -9.92
C ALA A 86 0.68 -23.52 -8.95
N ASP A 87 -0.03 -24.59 -8.60
CA ASP A 87 -1.15 -24.65 -7.66
C ASP A 87 -0.70 -24.93 -6.22
N THR A 88 0.25 -25.83 -6.01
CA THR A 88 0.78 -26.24 -4.69
C THR A 88 2.01 -25.44 -4.25
N ARG A 89 2.26 -25.30 -2.93
CA ARG A 89 3.49 -24.66 -2.38
C ARG A 89 4.76 -25.21 -3.00
N ALA A 90 4.85 -26.54 -3.15
CA ALA A 90 6.00 -27.22 -3.73
C ALA A 90 6.26 -26.81 -5.18
N ARG A 91 5.22 -26.79 -6.03
CA ARG A 91 5.34 -26.34 -7.43
C ARG A 91 5.66 -24.85 -7.52
N LYS A 92 5.09 -24.02 -6.64
CA LYS A 92 5.33 -22.57 -6.61
C LYS A 92 6.81 -22.28 -6.39
N ILE A 93 7.41 -22.85 -5.35
CA ILE A 93 8.84 -22.62 -5.05
C ILE A 93 9.76 -23.28 -6.08
N GLU A 94 9.42 -24.45 -6.62
CA GLU A 94 10.19 -25.12 -7.67
C GLU A 94 10.37 -24.21 -8.90
N ILE A 95 9.27 -23.66 -9.41
CA ILE A 95 9.28 -22.77 -10.58
C ILE A 95 10.03 -21.48 -10.26
N CYS A 96 9.79 -20.87 -9.08
CA CYS A 96 10.48 -19.64 -8.68
C CYS A 96 12.00 -19.83 -8.57
N ARG A 97 12.47 -20.93 -7.96
CA ARG A 97 13.92 -21.27 -7.89
C ARG A 97 14.53 -21.42 -9.28
N ARG A 98 13.86 -22.15 -10.18
CA ARG A 98 14.32 -22.36 -11.56
C ARG A 98 14.43 -21.03 -12.31
N ALA A 99 13.38 -20.22 -12.25
CA ALA A 99 13.36 -18.90 -12.87
C ALA A 99 14.43 -17.96 -12.29
N TYR A 100 14.59 -17.93 -10.96
CA TYR A 100 15.60 -17.11 -10.29
C TYR A 100 17.01 -17.46 -10.78
N LYS A 101 17.32 -18.76 -10.85
CA LYS A 101 18.62 -19.24 -11.34
C LYS A 101 18.88 -18.79 -12.77
N ILE A 102 17.93 -18.99 -13.67
CA ILE A 102 18.06 -18.58 -15.08
C ILE A 102 18.25 -17.06 -15.18
N LEU A 103 17.44 -16.27 -14.47
CA LEU A 103 17.52 -14.82 -14.51
C LEU A 103 18.84 -14.29 -13.95
N THR A 104 19.31 -14.80 -12.82
CA THR A 104 20.51 -14.29 -12.15
C THR A 104 21.81 -14.84 -12.74
N GLU A 105 21.88 -16.13 -13.05
CA GLU A 105 23.12 -16.80 -13.50
C GLU A 105 23.31 -16.73 -15.03
N GLU A 106 22.24 -16.85 -15.82
CA GLU A 106 22.35 -16.90 -17.30
C GLU A 106 22.08 -15.54 -17.96
N VAL A 107 21.07 -14.80 -17.48
CA VAL A 107 20.72 -13.47 -18.04
C VAL A 107 21.51 -12.35 -17.37
N GLY A 108 21.95 -12.53 -16.13
CA GLY A 108 22.57 -11.49 -15.30
C GLY A 108 21.57 -10.39 -14.93
N PHE A 109 20.32 -10.76 -14.68
CA PHE A 109 19.25 -9.87 -14.25
C PHE A 109 19.44 -9.51 -12.76
N PRO A 110 19.30 -8.23 -12.34
CA PRO A 110 19.41 -7.86 -10.93
C PRO A 110 18.32 -8.54 -10.09
N PRO A 111 18.66 -9.25 -9.01
CA PRO A 111 17.67 -9.99 -8.23
C PRO A 111 16.63 -9.09 -7.54
N GLU A 112 17.02 -7.86 -7.16
CA GLU A 112 16.11 -6.84 -6.59
C GLU A 112 15.03 -6.35 -7.58
N ASP A 113 15.18 -6.64 -8.87
CA ASP A 113 14.22 -6.31 -9.94
C ASP A 113 13.33 -7.49 -10.32
N ILE A 114 13.48 -8.63 -9.66
CA ILE A 114 12.67 -9.83 -9.87
C ILE A 114 11.54 -9.82 -8.84
N ILE A 115 10.30 -9.83 -9.34
CA ILE A 115 9.08 -9.91 -8.54
C ILE A 115 8.42 -11.26 -8.86
N PHE A 116 8.41 -12.21 -7.94
CA PHE A 116 7.68 -13.46 -8.16
C PHE A 116 6.18 -13.26 -7.91
N ASP A 117 5.35 -13.82 -8.79
CA ASP A 117 3.93 -14.04 -8.55
C ASP A 117 3.68 -15.54 -8.41
N PRO A 118 3.59 -16.08 -7.18
CA PRO A 118 3.28 -17.48 -6.93
C PRO A 118 1.85 -17.91 -7.30
N ASN A 119 1.06 -17.09 -7.98
CA ASN A 119 -0.35 -17.26 -8.32
C ASN A 119 -1.29 -17.26 -7.10
N ILE A 120 -2.05 -16.18 -6.94
CA ILE A 120 -3.20 -16.13 -6.03
C ILE A 120 -4.42 -16.70 -6.76
N PHE A 121 -4.92 -17.83 -6.27
CA PHE A 121 -6.15 -18.47 -6.76
C PHE A 121 -7.34 -18.23 -5.84
N ALA A 122 -8.53 -18.44 -6.38
CA ALA A 122 -9.78 -18.35 -5.63
C ALA A 122 -9.88 -19.48 -4.60
N VAL A 123 -10.29 -19.14 -3.38
CA VAL A 123 -10.63 -20.11 -2.33
C VAL A 123 -12.14 -20.20 -2.15
N ALA A 124 -12.60 -21.13 -1.33
CA ALA A 124 -14.02 -21.37 -1.05
C ALA A 124 -14.86 -21.53 -2.34
N THR A 125 -14.30 -22.23 -3.33
CA THR A 125 -14.97 -22.49 -4.62
C THR A 125 -15.94 -23.66 -4.57
N GLY A 126 -15.99 -24.40 -3.45
CA GLY A 126 -16.70 -25.67 -3.31
C GLY A 126 -15.95 -26.87 -3.90
N ILE A 127 -14.66 -26.72 -4.21
CA ILE A 127 -13.79 -27.79 -4.72
C ILE A 127 -12.68 -27.98 -3.68
N GLU A 128 -12.55 -29.20 -3.13
CA GLU A 128 -11.67 -29.49 -2.00
C GLU A 128 -10.20 -29.21 -2.32
N GLU A 129 -9.77 -29.50 -3.55
CA GLU A 129 -8.43 -29.26 -4.04
C GLU A 129 -8.02 -27.78 -4.02
N HIS A 130 -8.99 -26.86 -3.96
CA HIS A 130 -8.75 -25.42 -3.94
C HIS A 130 -8.64 -24.85 -2.52
N ASN A 131 -9.01 -25.61 -1.49
CA ASN A 131 -9.09 -25.11 -0.11
C ASN A 131 -7.72 -24.62 0.39
N ASN A 132 -6.64 -25.23 -0.08
CA ASN A 132 -5.29 -24.93 0.39
C ASN A 132 -4.59 -23.81 -0.40
N TYR A 133 -5.18 -23.27 -1.47
CA TYR A 133 -4.49 -22.35 -2.38
C TYR A 133 -3.95 -21.08 -1.72
N ALA A 134 -4.70 -20.48 -0.77
CA ALA A 134 -4.21 -19.32 -0.03
C ALA A 134 -3.03 -19.67 0.88
N GLN A 135 -3.14 -20.78 1.62
CA GLN A 135 -2.07 -21.29 2.48
C GLN A 135 -0.81 -21.67 1.69
N ASP A 136 -0.98 -22.26 0.50
CA ASP A 136 0.11 -22.58 -0.41
C ASP A 136 0.84 -21.33 -0.91
N PHE A 137 0.11 -20.26 -1.22
CA PHE A 137 0.71 -18.96 -1.56
C PHE A 137 1.46 -18.36 -0.37
N ILE A 138 0.85 -18.33 0.81
CA ILE A 138 1.45 -17.78 2.03
C ILE A 138 2.75 -18.54 2.37
N GLY A 139 2.73 -19.87 2.32
CA GLY A 139 3.92 -20.69 2.54
C GLY A 139 5.00 -20.51 1.47
N ALA A 140 4.60 -20.32 0.20
CA ALA A 140 5.55 -20.01 -0.87
C ALA A 140 6.23 -18.65 -0.66
N CYS A 141 5.56 -17.68 -0.04
CA CYS A 141 6.19 -16.40 0.28
C CYS A 141 7.39 -16.58 1.23
N GLU A 142 7.19 -17.36 2.29
CA GLU A 142 8.24 -17.69 3.26
C GLU A 142 9.42 -18.39 2.58
N ASP A 143 9.13 -19.37 1.71
CA ASP A 143 10.15 -20.11 0.99
C ASP A 143 10.95 -19.22 0.03
N ILE A 144 10.29 -18.34 -0.72
CA ILE A 144 10.93 -17.40 -1.63
C ILE A 144 11.84 -16.46 -0.86
N LYS A 145 11.37 -15.86 0.24
CA LYS A 145 12.20 -14.95 1.04
C LYS A 145 13.40 -15.62 1.69
N ARG A 146 13.26 -16.88 2.10
CA ARG A 146 14.35 -17.65 2.70
C ARG A 146 15.42 -18.03 1.66
N GLU A 147 15.03 -18.29 0.42
CA GLU A 147 15.91 -18.97 -0.53
C GLU A 147 16.35 -18.13 -1.74
N LEU A 148 15.58 -17.10 -2.09
CA LEU A 148 15.78 -16.26 -3.26
C LEU A 148 16.10 -14.83 -2.80
N PRO A 149 17.36 -14.53 -2.43
CA PRO A 149 17.72 -13.27 -1.81
C PRO A 149 17.41 -12.08 -2.74
N HIS A 150 16.96 -10.98 -2.15
CA HIS A 150 16.55 -9.73 -2.82
C HIS A 150 15.29 -9.80 -3.69
N ALA A 151 14.84 -10.99 -4.10
CA ALA A 151 13.61 -11.13 -4.87
C ALA A 151 12.40 -10.60 -4.07
N LEU A 152 11.50 -9.95 -4.78
CA LEU A 152 10.24 -9.44 -4.25
C LEU A 152 9.10 -10.40 -4.58
N ILE A 153 7.99 -10.27 -3.86
CA ILE A 153 6.80 -11.12 -4.04
C ILE A 153 5.57 -10.25 -4.26
N SER A 154 4.78 -10.60 -5.27
CA SER A 154 3.51 -9.96 -5.63
C SER A 154 2.39 -10.98 -5.82
N GLY A 155 1.18 -10.48 -6.04
CA GLY A 155 0.04 -11.26 -6.48
C GLY A 155 -1.20 -10.41 -6.73
N GLY A 156 -2.08 -10.91 -7.60
CA GLY A 156 -3.42 -10.37 -7.82
C GLY A 156 -4.37 -10.66 -6.66
N VAL A 157 -4.37 -9.81 -5.63
CA VAL A 157 -5.07 -10.07 -4.36
C VAL A 157 -6.57 -10.31 -4.57
N SER A 158 -7.21 -9.55 -5.46
CA SER A 158 -8.66 -9.70 -5.70
C SER A 158 -9.08 -11.09 -6.19
N ASN A 159 -8.15 -11.89 -6.73
CA ASN A 159 -8.41 -13.26 -7.19
C ASN A 159 -8.78 -14.21 -6.05
N VAL A 160 -8.23 -14.02 -4.84
CA VAL A 160 -8.52 -14.89 -3.68
C VAL A 160 -10.02 -14.92 -3.35
N SER A 161 -10.69 -13.80 -3.58
CA SER A 161 -12.09 -13.56 -3.23
C SER A 161 -13.09 -13.81 -4.36
N PHE A 162 -12.66 -14.42 -5.48
CA PHE A 162 -13.47 -14.49 -6.70
C PHE A 162 -14.83 -15.18 -6.49
N SER A 163 -14.89 -16.19 -5.63
CA SER A 163 -16.10 -16.94 -5.27
C SER A 163 -17.21 -16.06 -4.65
N PHE A 164 -16.84 -14.88 -4.14
CA PHE A 164 -17.75 -13.95 -3.45
C PHE A 164 -18.03 -12.68 -4.26
N ARG A 165 -17.87 -12.72 -5.59
CA ARG A 165 -18.24 -11.60 -6.48
C ARG A 165 -19.67 -11.12 -6.21
N GLY A 166 -19.82 -9.80 -6.05
CA GLY A 166 -21.09 -9.17 -5.70
C GLY A 166 -21.33 -9.02 -4.19
N ASN A 167 -20.40 -9.48 -3.34
CA ASN A 167 -20.43 -9.29 -1.89
C ASN A 167 -19.14 -8.59 -1.44
N ASP A 168 -19.04 -7.29 -1.69
CA ASP A 168 -17.84 -6.52 -1.41
C ASP A 168 -17.41 -6.53 0.08
N PRO A 169 -18.31 -6.46 1.09
CA PRO A 169 -17.91 -6.58 2.50
C PRO A 169 -17.15 -7.87 2.82
N VAL A 170 -17.61 -9.01 2.30
CA VAL A 170 -16.91 -10.29 2.49
C VAL A 170 -15.60 -10.31 1.72
N ARG A 171 -15.57 -9.77 0.49
CA ARG A 171 -14.34 -9.72 -0.31
C ARG A 171 -13.26 -8.86 0.37
N GLU A 172 -13.61 -7.71 0.91
CA GLU A 172 -12.70 -6.84 1.64
C GLU A 172 -12.15 -7.52 2.90
N ALA A 173 -12.98 -8.26 3.63
CA ALA A 173 -12.54 -9.06 4.77
C ALA A 173 -11.55 -10.16 4.35
N ILE A 174 -11.83 -10.88 3.25
CA ILE A 174 -10.91 -11.88 2.68
C ILE A 174 -9.57 -11.23 2.28
N HIS A 175 -9.59 -10.07 1.63
CA HIS A 175 -8.36 -9.36 1.24
C HIS A 175 -7.53 -8.95 2.45
N ALA A 176 -8.17 -8.36 3.47
CA ALA A 176 -7.48 -7.90 4.68
C ALA A 176 -6.83 -9.06 5.45
N VAL A 177 -7.54 -10.18 5.65
CA VAL A 177 -7.00 -11.37 6.32
C VAL A 177 -5.89 -12.01 5.48
N PHE A 178 -6.10 -12.19 4.17
CA PHE A 178 -5.08 -12.76 3.29
C PHE A 178 -3.79 -11.94 3.31
N LEU A 179 -3.89 -10.62 3.16
CA LEU A 179 -2.73 -9.72 3.17
C LEU A 179 -2.03 -9.72 4.53
N TYR A 180 -2.76 -9.73 5.64
CA TYR A 180 -2.19 -9.79 6.98
C TYR A 180 -1.24 -10.99 7.14
N TYR A 181 -1.67 -12.19 6.71
CA TYR A 181 -0.84 -13.38 6.77
C TYR A 181 0.25 -13.42 5.68
N ALA A 182 -0.05 -12.99 4.46
CA ALA A 182 0.92 -13.00 3.36
C ALA A 182 2.10 -12.04 3.60
N ILE A 183 1.85 -10.82 4.09
CA ILE A 183 2.88 -9.83 4.39
C ILE A 183 3.79 -10.32 5.53
N ARG A 184 3.22 -10.94 6.57
CA ARG A 184 4.00 -11.54 7.66
C ARG A 184 4.91 -12.67 7.20
N ASN A 185 4.54 -13.35 6.12
CA ASN A 185 5.36 -14.37 5.47
C ASN A 185 6.24 -13.82 4.34
N GLY A 186 6.29 -12.50 4.16
CA GLY A 186 7.25 -11.83 3.28
C GLY A 186 6.70 -11.31 1.97
N MET A 187 5.38 -11.25 1.75
CA MET A 187 4.82 -10.55 0.59
C MET A 187 5.15 -9.05 0.62
N ASP A 188 5.76 -8.50 -0.43
CA ASP A 188 6.23 -7.11 -0.46
C ASP A 188 5.24 -6.15 -1.14
N MET A 189 4.51 -6.65 -2.13
CA MET A 189 3.61 -5.86 -2.96
C MET A 189 2.38 -6.68 -3.37
N GLY A 190 1.34 -6.01 -3.86
CA GLY A 190 0.13 -6.69 -4.34
C GLY A 190 -0.69 -5.80 -5.27
N ILE A 191 -1.33 -6.41 -6.24
CA ILE A 191 -2.28 -5.73 -7.13
C ILE A 191 -3.63 -5.72 -6.41
N VAL A 192 -3.98 -4.56 -5.85
CA VAL A 192 -5.13 -4.36 -4.94
C VAL A 192 -6.03 -3.24 -5.42
N ASN A 193 -7.28 -3.25 -4.96
CA ASN A 193 -8.09 -2.04 -4.96
C ASN A 193 -7.73 -1.19 -3.74
N ALA A 194 -6.89 -0.17 -3.94
CA ALA A 194 -6.44 0.72 -2.86
C ALA A 194 -7.58 1.48 -2.15
N GLY A 195 -8.77 1.57 -2.76
CA GLY A 195 -9.95 2.17 -2.17
C GLY A 195 -10.76 1.24 -1.27
N GLN A 196 -10.62 -0.08 -1.45
CA GLN A 196 -11.42 -1.14 -0.80
C GLN A 196 -10.50 -2.10 -0.03
N LEU A 197 -9.82 -1.57 0.98
CA LEU A 197 -9.02 -2.36 1.91
C LEU A 197 -9.52 -2.07 3.32
N ALA A 198 -10.12 -3.08 3.96
CA ALA A 198 -10.48 -3.03 5.36
C ALA A 198 -9.23 -3.10 6.25
N ILE A 199 -9.33 -2.53 7.45
CA ILE A 199 -8.32 -2.71 8.50
C ILE A 199 -8.65 -4.03 9.20
N TYR A 200 -7.63 -4.87 9.40
CA TYR A 200 -7.80 -6.21 9.94
C TYR A 200 -8.53 -6.25 11.29
N ASP A 201 -8.20 -5.33 12.20
CA ASP A 201 -8.78 -5.26 13.54
C ASP A 201 -10.21 -4.71 13.58
N ASP A 202 -10.66 -4.04 12.52
CA ASP A 202 -12.03 -3.51 12.42
C ASP A 202 -13.03 -4.55 11.89
N LEU A 203 -12.56 -5.70 11.41
CA LEU A 203 -13.43 -6.75 10.94
C LEU A 203 -14.25 -7.34 12.09
N PRO A 204 -15.58 -7.54 11.93
CA PRO A 204 -16.38 -8.25 12.92
C PRO A 204 -15.77 -9.61 13.23
N ALA A 205 -15.62 -9.95 14.52
CA ALA A 205 -14.91 -11.16 14.94
C ALA A 205 -15.44 -12.44 14.28
N GLU A 206 -16.77 -12.60 14.18
CA GLU A 206 -17.38 -13.76 13.49
C GLU A 206 -16.96 -13.87 12.03
N LEU A 207 -16.91 -12.73 11.30
CA LEU A 207 -16.49 -12.69 9.91
C LEU A 207 -15.00 -12.91 9.76
N ARG A 208 -14.18 -12.27 10.60
CA ARG A 208 -12.73 -12.44 10.60
C ARG A 208 -12.36 -13.89 10.83
N ASP A 209 -12.91 -14.53 11.87
CA ASP A 209 -12.58 -15.91 12.24
C ASP A 209 -13.01 -16.89 11.13
N ALA A 210 -14.18 -16.69 10.51
CA ALA A 210 -14.65 -17.50 9.38
C ALA A 210 -13.77 -17.33 8.13
N VAL A 211 -13.29 -16.12 7.86
CA VAL A 211 -12.36 -15.85 6.76
C VAL A 211 -10.99 -16.47 7.03
N GLU A 212 -10.47 -16.35 8.26
CA GLU A 212 -9.22 -17.00 8.66
C GLU A 212 -9.29 -18.52 8.52
N ASP A 213 -10.43 -19.12 8.89
CA ASP A 213 -10.65 -20.56 8.74
C ASP A 213 -10.49 -21.01 7.29
N VAL A 214 -10.94 -20.21 6.32
CA VAL A 214 -10.79 -20.47 4.89
C VAL A 214 -9.39 -20.15 4.38
N ILE A 215 -8.82 -18.99 4.73
CA ILE A 215 -7.50 -18.55 4.24
C ILE A 215 -6.38 -19.48 4.73
N LEU A 216 -6.45 -19.89 6.00
CA LEU A 216 -5.46 -20.76 6.61
C LEU A 216 -5.82 -22.25 6.54
N ASN A 217 -6.97 -22.57 5.93
CA ASN A 217 -7.49 -23.94 5.80
C ASN A 217 -7.49 -24.68 7.16
N ARG A 218 -8.03 -24.05 8.23
CA ARG A 218 -7.96 -24.57 9.61
C ARG A 218 -8.97 -25.68 9.91
N ARG A 219 -9.99 -25.80 9.06
CA ARG A 219 -11.15 -26.67 9.28
C ARG A 219 -11.81 -27.06 7.96
N ASP A 220 -12.31 -28.28 7.93
CA ASP A 220 -12.94 -28.88 6.74
C ASP A 220 -14.26 -28.18 6.36
N ASP A 221 -15.00 -27.65 7.35
CA ASP A 221 -16.28 -26.95 7.16
C ASP A 221 -16.12 -25.43 6.95
N GLY A 222 -14.89 -24.92 6.76
CA GLY A 222 -14.61 -23.49 6.64
C GLY A 222 -15.34 -22.80 5.48
N THR A 223 -15.36 -23.46 4.31
CA THR A 223 -16.04 -22.94 3.11
C THR A 223 -17.55 -22.78 3.33
N GLU A 224 -18.21 -23.81 3.89
CA GLU A 224 -19.65 -23.81 4.13
C GLU A 224 -20.03 -22.70 5.11
N ARG A 225 -19.31 -22.60 6.23
CA ARG A 225 -19.51 -21.54 7.23
C ARG A 225 -19.35 -20.15 6.66
N LEU A 226 -18.34 -19.91 5.83
CA LEU A 226 -18.12 -18.60 5.22
C LEU A 226 -19.22 -18.27 4.20
N LEU A 227 -19.71 -19.25 3.43
CA LEU A 227 -20.83 -19.07 2.50
C LEU A 227 -22.13 -18.73 3.24
N GLU A 228 -22.46 -19.46 4.31
CA GLU A 228 -23.63 -19.17 5.15
C GLU A 228 -23.54 -17.77 5.76
N LEU A 229 -22.36 -17.40 6.27
CA LEU A 229 -22.14 -16.09 6.84
C LEU A 229 -22.23 -14.99 5.77
N ALA A 230 -21.73 -15.25 4.56
CA ALA A 230 -21.76 -14.29 3.46
C ALA A 230 -23.19 -13.89 3.06
N GLU A 231 -24.18 -14.76 3.21
CA GLU A 231 -25.59 -14.40 2.97
C GLU A 231 -26.07 -13.27 3.90
N LYS A 232 -25.56 -13.18 5.14
CA LYS A 232 -25.89 -12.08 6.07
C LYS A 232 -25.38 -10.72 5.57
N TYR A 233 -24.33 -10.73 4.74
CA TYR A 233 -23.70 -9.53 4.16
C TYR A 233 -24.14 -9.28 2.71
N ARG A 234 -24.96 -10.16 2.14
CA ARG A 234 -25.42 -10.04 0.76
C ARG A 234 -26.58 -9.04 0.70
N GLY A 235 -26.34 -7.88 0.11
CA GLY A 235 -27.36 -6.83 -0.04
C GLY A 235 -27.53 -5.90 1.17
N SER A 236 -26.68 -6.01 2.20
CA SER A 236 -26.47 -4.89 3.11
C SER A 236 -25.86 -3.78 2.28
N LYS A 237 -26.67 -2.76 1.95
CA LYS A 237 -26.11 -1.47 1.60
C LYS A 237 -25.24 -1.08 2.78
N THR A 238 -23.95 -0.97 2.54
CA THR A 238 -22.97 -0.39 3.45
C THR A 238 -23.43 0.95 4.02
N ASP A 239 -24.41 1.62 3.38
CA ASP A 239 -25.06 2.83 3.87
C ASP A 239 -25.63 2.72 5.31
N ASP A 240 -26.31 1.64 5.72
CA ASP A 240 -26.99 1.66 7.03
C ASP A 240 -26.01 1.46 8.20
N THR A 241 -25.01 0.59 8.08
CA THR A 241 -23.96 0.41 9.11
C THR A 241 -22.90 1.50 9.05
N ALA A 242 -22.55 2.02 7.87
CA ALA A 242 -21.64 3.16 7.76
C ALA A 242 -22.30 4.44 8.32
N ASN A 243 -23.59 4.68 8.06
CA ASN A 243 -24.32 5.81 8.65
C ASN A 243 -24.52 5.63 10.17
N ALA A 244 -24.79 4.41 10.65
CA ALA A 244 -24.91 4.14 12.08
C ALA A 244 -23.58 4.31 12.83
N GLN A 245 -22.47 3.80 12.27
CA GLN A 245 -21.13 4.06 12.80
C GLN A 245 -20.79 5.54 12.71
N GLN A 246 -21.11 6.22 11.60
CA GLN A 246 -20.95 7.68 11.47
C GLN A 246 -21.67 8.41 12.60
N ALA A 247 -22.93 8.05 12.89
CA ALA A 247 -23.69 8.66 13.97
C ALA A 247 -23.09 8.38 15.34
N GLU A 248 -22.53 7.19 15.56
CA GLU A 248 -21.96 6.79 16.85
C GLU A 248 -20.63 7.49 17.14
N TRP A 249 -19.64 7.45 16.23
CA TRP A 249 -18.31 8.02 16.54
C TRP A 249 -18.33 9.54 16.65
N ARG A 250 -19.26 10.20 15.96
CA ARG A 250 -19.48 11.65 16.10
C ARG A 250 -19.95 12.05 17.50
N SER A 251 -20.52 11.12 18.28
CA SER A 251 -20.92 11.36 19.66
C SER A 251 -19.78 11.21 20.68
N TRP A 252 -18.60 10.72 20.28
CA TRP A 252 -17.46 10.52 21.16
C TRP A 252 -16.78 11.84 21.53
N GLU A 253 -15.95 11.82 22.56
CA GLU A 253 -15.07 12.92 22.95
C GLU A 253 -14.13 13.33 21.81
N VAL A 254 -13.84 14.63 21.67
CA VAL A 254 -13.11 15.19 20.52
C VAL A 254 -11.76 14.51 20.25
N ASN A 255 -10.99 14.20 21.30
CA ASN A 255 -9.71 13.52 21.15
C ASN A 255 -9.86 12.14 20.50
N LYS A 256 -10.93 11.40 20.85
CA LYS A 256 -11.22 10.10 20.26
C LYS A 256 -11.72 10.22 18.82
N ARG A 257 -12.44 11.30 18.50
CA ARG A 257 -12.88 11.60 17.13
C ARG A 257 -11.71 11.96 16.22
N LEU A 258 -10.72 12.71 16.72
CA LEU A 258 -9.46 13.02 16.02
C LEU A 258 -8.66 11.74 15.76
N GLU A 259 -8.47 10.90 16.77
CA GLU A 259 -7.82 9.59 16.65
C GLU A 259 -8.51 8.73 15.58
N TYR A 260 -9.84 8.60 15.67
CA TYR A 260 -10.64 7.83 14.71
C TYR A 260 -10.51 8.39 13.29
N SER A 261 -10.57 9.71 13.12
CA SER A 261 -10.44 10.35 11.80
C SER A 261 -9.07 10.08 11.18
N LEU A 262 -8.00 10.07 11.99
CA LEU A 262 -6.67 9.70 11.54
C LEU A 262 -6.58 8.23 11.12
N VAL A 263 -7.04 7.31 11.97
CA VAL A 263 -7.00 5.86 11.68
C VAL A 263 -7.82 5.51 10.42
N LYS A 264 -8.98 6.13 10.25
CA LYS A 264 -9.88 5.88 9.10
C LYS A 264 -9.58 6.74 7.87
N GLY A 265 -8.72 7.75 7.99
CA GLY A 265 -8.42 8.67 6.89
C GLY A 265 -9.58 9.59 6.50
N ILE A 266 -10.37 10.04 7.48
CA ILE A 266 -11.55 10.92 7.29
C ILE A 266 -11.12 12.39 7.33
N THR A 267 -11.40 13.13 6.24
CA THR A 267 -11.07 14.57 6.10
C THR A 267 -12.25 15.50 6.34
N GLU A 268 -13.48 14.99 6.33
CA GLU A 268 -14.71 15.80 6.31
C GLU A 268 -14.91 16.64 7.58
N PHE A 269 -14.62 16.07 8.76
CA PHE A 269 -14.88 16.72 10.06
C PHE A 269 -13.60 17.20 10.76
N ILE A 270 -12.44 17.00 10.13
CA ILE A 270 -11.16 17.14 10.82
C ILE A 270 -10.92 18.57 11.32
N GLU A 271 -11.28 19.59 10.55
CA GLU A 271 -11.11 20.99 10.96
C GLU A 271 -12.04 21.35 12.13
N GLN A 272 -13.28 20.87 12.11
CA GLN A 272 -14.24 21.10 13.19
C GLN A 272 -13.76 20.46 14.50
N ASP A 273 -13.35 19.20 14.45
CA ASP A 273 -12.85 18.50 15.64
C ASP A 273 -11.52 19.10 16.12
N THR A 274 -10.66 19.55 15.19
CA THR A 274 -9.40 20.21 15.54
C THR A 274 -9.65 21.54 16.26
N GLU A 275 -10.64 22.32 15.83
CA GLU A 275 -11.04 23.56 16.51
C GLU A 275 -11.60 23.30 17.91
N GLU A 276 -12.47 22.31 18.06
CA GLU A 276 -13.02 21.93 19.37
C GLU A 276 -11.89 21.50 20.33
N ALA A 277 -10.95 20.68 19.87
CA ALA A 277 -9.78 20.31 20.66
C ALA A 277 -8.88 21.51 20.98
N ARG A 278 -8.71 22.44 20.03
CA ARG A 278 -7.92 23.68 20.23
C ARG A 278 -8.52 24.56 21.32
N GLN A 279 -9.85 24.67 21.40
CA GLN A 279 -10.53 25.44 22.44
C GLN A 279 -10.40 24.81 23.83
N GLN A 280 -10.22 23.48 23.90
CA GLN A 280 -10.01 22.75 25.15
C GLN A 280 -8.53 22.72 25.59
N ALA A 281 -7.60 22.91 24.65
CA ALA A 281 -6.16 22.92 24.91
C ALA A 281 -5.67 24.26 25.47
N THR A 282 -4.61 24.23 26.29
CA THR A 282 -4.01 25.48 26.82
C THR A 282 -3.23 26.19 25.72
N ARG A 283 -2.55 25.42 24.86
CA ARG A 283 -1.82 25.93 23.70
C ARG A 283 -2.23 25.14 22.46
N PRO A 284 -2.46 25.78 21.31
CA PRO A 284 -2.85 25.08 20.08
C PRO A 284 -1.90 23.94 19.66
N ILE A 285 -0.61 24.04 19.99
CA ILE A 285 0.39 22.99 19.71
C ILE A 285 0.11 21.67 20.46
N GLU A 286 -0.56 21.72 21.61
CA GLU A 286 -0.87 20.53 22.43
C GLU A 286 -1.88 19.61 21.73
N VAL A 287 -2.67 20.13 20.79
CA VAL A 287 -3.54 19.30 19.92
C VAL A 287 -2.70 18.46 18.96
N ILE A 288 -1.58 18.99 18.47
CA ILE A 288 -0.63 18.26 17.62
C ILE A 288 0.09 17.21 18.47
N GLU A 289 0.71 17.62 19.58
CA GLU A 289 1.53 16.74 20.43
C GLU A 289 0.73 15.68 21.18
N GLY A 290 -0.57 15.90 21.42
CA GLY A 290 -1.48 14.96 22.06
C GLY A 290 -2.31 14.18 21.05
N PRO A 291 -3.62 14.50 20.88
CA PRO A 291 -4.57 13.63 20.19
C PRO A 291 -4.20 13.31 18.74
N LEU A 292 -3.57 14.24 18.01
CA LEU A 292 -3.15 13.98 16.63
C LEU A 292 -1.94 13.03 16.56
N MET A 293 -0.93 13.21 17.42
CA MET A 293 0.20 12.29 17.51
C MET A 293 -0.21 10.92 18.06
N ASP A 294 -1.12 10.86 19.02
CA ASP A 294 -1.66 9.60 19.53
C ASP A 294 -2.35 8.79 18.42
N GLY A 295 -3.17 9.44 17.59
CA GLY A 295 -3.76 8.80 16.41
C GLY A 295 -2.72 8.32 15.40
N MET A 296 -1.65 9.10 15.17
CA MET A 296 -0.56 8.70 14.29
C MET A 296 0.27 7.54 14.86
N ASN A 297 0.42 7.45 16.17
CA ASN A 297 1.08 6.30 16.82
C ASN A 297 0.26 5.02 16.59
N VAL A 298 -1.06 5.07 16.74
CA VAL A 298 -1.95 3.93 16.44
C VAL A 298 -1.83 3.52 14.97
N VAL A 299 -1.80 4.47 14.04
CA VAL A 299 -1.55 4.20 12.61
C VAL A 299 -0.20 3.52 12.40
N GLY A 300 0.84 3.97 13.10
CA GLY A 300 2.18 3.38 13.07
C GLY A 300 2.21 1.95 13.58
N ASP A 301 1.55 1.67 14.71
CA ASP A 301 1.44 0.34 15.30
C ASP A 301 0.70 -0.62 14.37
N LEU A 302 -0.45 -0.21 13.84
CA LEU A 302 -1.23 -1.02 12.89
C LEU A 302 -0.46 -1.32 11.60
N PHE A 303 0.30 -0.35 11.08
CA PHE A 303 1.16 -0.54 9.91
C PHE A 303 2.33 -1.49 10.23
N GLY A 304 3.00 -1.31 11.37
CA GLY A 304 4.09 -2.17 11.83
C GLY A 304 3.66 -3.61 12.08
N GLU A 305 2.42 -3.83 12.52
CA GLU A 305 1.84 -5.16 12.73
C GLU A 305 1.31 -5.82 11.45
N GLY A 306 1.32 -5.10 10.31
CA GLY A 306 0.80 -5.55 9.02
C GLY A 306 -0.73 -5.54 8.92
N LYS A 307 -1.42 -4.84 9.82
CA LYS A 307 -2.89 -4.74 9.89
C LYS A 307 -3.45 -3.56 9.10
N MET A 308 -2.59 -2.58 8.81
CA MET A 308 -2.87 -1.44 7.95
C MET A 308 -1.84 -1.40 6.81
N PHE A 309 -2.26 -0.93 5.63
CA PHE A 309 -1.46 -0.92 4.42
C PHE A 309 -1.10 0.51 4.00
N LEU A 310 -0.05 0.65 3.17
CA LEU A 310 0.48 1.95 2.74
C LEU A 310 -0.59 2.94 2.20
N PRO A 311 -1.57 2.53 1.38
CA PRO A 311 -2.62 3.46 0.93
C PRO A 311 -3.46 4.04 2.07
N GLN A 312 -3.70 3.27 3.14
CA GLN A 312 -4.43 3.74 4.32
C GLN A 312 -3.56 4.72 5.11
N VAL A 313 -2.28 4.42 5.31
CA VAL A 313 -1.32 5.34 5.97
C VAL A 313 -1.22 6.67 5.22
N VAL A 314 -1.23 6.66 3.89
CA VAL A 314 -1.23 7.88 3.07
C VAL A 314 -2.51 8.71 3.28
N LYS A 315 -3.67 8.06 3.44
CA LYS A 315 -4.92 8.76 3.80
C LYS A 315 -4.81 9.39 5.19
N SER A 316 -4.31 8.66 6.18
CA SER A 316 -4.07 9.17 7.54
C SER A 316 -3.13 10.38 7.53
N ALA A 317 -2.04 10.33 6.75
CA ALA A 317 -1.11 11.43 6.59
C ALA A 317 -1.77 12.69 5.99
N ARG A 318 -2.74 12.51 5.08
CA ARG A 318 -3.52 13.63 4.53
C ARG A 318 -4.40 14.29 5.59
N VAL A 319 -5.05 13.49 6.44
CA VAL A 319 -5.86 13.99 7.57
C VAL A 319 -4.98 14.77 8.54
N MET A 320 -3.83 14.20 8.92
CA MET A 320 -2.84 14.86 9.79
C MET A 320 -2.39 16.20 9.21
N LYS A 321 -2.04 16.23 7.92
CA LYS A 321 -1.61 17.46 7.24
C LYS A 321 -2.71 18.54 7.24
N GLN A 322 -3.97 18.17 7.05
CA GLN A 322 -5.09 19.11 7.08
C GLN A 322 -5.32 19.68 8.49
N ALA A 323 -5.27 18.83 9.52
CA ALA A 323 -5.41 19.26 10.91
C ALA A 323 -4.28 20.22 11.35
N VAL A 324 -3.03 19.90 10.99
CA VAL A 324 -1.88 20.76 11.29
C VAL A 324 -2.00 22.11 10.57
N ALA A 325 -2.35 22.10 9.29
CA ALA A 325 -2.55 23.35 8.52
C ALA A 325 -3.66 24.24 9.11
N TYR A 326 -4.69 23.65 9.73
CA TYR A 326 -5.73 24.39 10.44
C TYR A 326 -5.18 25.08 11.71
N LEU A 327 -4.28 24.42 12.45
CA LEU A 327 -3.72 24.95 13.69
C LEU A 327 -2.63 26.00 13.48
N GLU A 328 -1.91 25.95 12.35
CA GLU A 328 -0.80 26.86 12.02
C GLU A 328 -1.07 28.34 12.34
N PRO A 329 -2.19 28.97 11.87
CA PRO A 329 -2.46 30.38 12.15
C PRO A 329 -2.66 30.69 13.63
N PHE A 330 -3.25 29.76 14.40
CA PHE A 330 -3.48 29.96 15.83
C PHE A 330 -2.20 29.80 16.64
N ILE A 331 -1.33 28.88 16.21
CA ILE A 331 -0.02 28.70 16.82
C ILE A 331 0.83 29.96 16.59
N GLU A 332 0.85 30.50 15.37
CA GLU A 332 1.54 31.75 15.06
C GLU A 332 1.00 32.96 15.85
N ALA A 333 -0.32 33.05 16.04
CA ALA A 333 -0.95 34.12 16.80
C ALA A 333 -0.64 34.04 18.31
N SER A 334 -0.36 32.84 18.84
CA SER A 334 0.00 32.64 20.25
C SER A 334 1.44 33.02 20.60
N LYS A 335 2.22 33.45 19.60
CA LYS A 335 3.63 33.83 19.72
C LYS A 335 3.79 35.08 20.59
N GLU A 336 4.54 34.98 21.68
CA GLU A 336 4.86 36.15 22.52
C GLU A 336 5.73 37.14 21.74
N GLN A 337 5.31 38.41 21.65
CA GLN A 337 6.12 39.45 21.04
C GLN A 337 7.37 39.72 21.90
N GLY A 338 8.55 39.33 21.40
CA GLY A 338 9.82 39.45 22.12
C GLY A 338 11.04 39.49 21.20
N LYS A 339 12.24 39.62 21.80
CA LYS A 339 13.51 39.48 21.10
C LYS A 339 13.68 38.03 20.62
N THR A 340 14.19 37.86 19.40
CA THR A 340 14.44 36.53 18.87
C THR A 340 15.52 35.78 19.66
N ASN A 341 15.28 34.50 19.93
CA ASN A 341 16.23 33.58 20.58
C ASN A 341 17.33 33.06 19.62
N GLY A 342 17.27 33.45 18.35
CA GLY A 342 18.24 33.07 17.33
C GLY A 342 17.57 32.74 16.01
N LYS A 343 18.40 32.53 14.98
CA LYS A 343 17.95 32.19 13.63
C LYS A 343 18.30 30.74 13.33
N MET A 344 17.34 29.97 12.82
CA MET A 344 17.53 28.58 12.43
C MET A 344 17.13 28.38 10.97
N VAL A 345 17.91 27.55 10.27
CA VAL A 345 17.61 27.10 8.92
C VAL A 345 17.09 25.68 9.02
N ILE A 346 15.91 25.40 8.45
CA ILE A 346 15.31 24.07 8.45
C ILE A 346 15.07 23.60 7.01
N ALA A 347 15.36 22.32 6.75
CA ALA A 347 15.25 21.71 5.42
C ALA A 347 15.23 20.18 5.57
N THR A 348 14.61 19.46 4.63
CA THR A 348 14.98 18.06 4.42
C THR A 348 16.08 17.93 3.37
N VAL A 349 16.93 16.92 3.51
CA VAL A 349 18.03 16.67 2.58
C VAL A 349 17.52 16.16 1.23
N LYS A 350 18.36 16.25 0.19
CA LYS A 350 18.05 15.71 -1.13
C LYS A 350 17.64 14.23 -1.03
N GLY A 351 16.47 13.90 -1.58
CA GLY A 351 15.90 12.56 -1.54
C GLY A 351 14.94 12.33 -0.37
N ASP A 352 14.88 13.25 0.60
CA ASP A 352 13.95 13.20 1.71
C ASP A 352 12.76 14.14 1.44
N VAL A 353 11.55 13.60 1.44
CA VAL A 353 10.29 14.30 1.14
C VAL A 353 9.45 14.59 2.39
N HIS A 354 9.89 14.17 3.58
CA HIS A 354 9.09 14.26 4.80
C HIS A 354 8.94 15.72 5.27
N ASP A 355 7.79 16.33 4.99
CA ASP A 355 7.51 17.75 5.30
C ASP A 355 6.83 17.97 6.66
N ILE A 356 5.99 17.03 7.13
CA ILE A 356 5.16 17.20 8.33
C ILE A 356 5.99 17.48 9.59
N GLY A 357 6.91 16.57 9.96
CA GLY A 357 7.73 16.72 11.15
C GLY A 357 8.63 17.97 11.11
N LYS A 358 9.18 18.26 9.92
CA LYS A 358 9.96 19.49 9.67
C LYS A 358 9.12 20.73 9.95
N ASN A 359 7.88 20.78 9.45
CA ASN A 359 6.98 21.93 9.66
C ASN A 359 6.63 22.07 11.15
N ILE A 360 6.30 20.97 11.84
CA ILE A 360 6.00 20.99 13.28
C ILE A 360 7.20 21.56 14.06
N VAL A 361 8.42 21.08 13.80
CA VAL A 361 9.64 21.62 14.43
C VAL A 361 9.81 23.11 14.12
N GLY A 362 9.59 23.53 12.87
CA GLY A 362 9.63 24.95 12.49
C GLY A 362 8.65 25.79 13.30
N VAL A 363 7.40 25.35 13.40
CA VAL A 363 6.33 26.00 14.16
C VAL A 363 6.66 26.05 15.66
N VAL A 364 7.10 24.95 16.27
CA VAL A 364 7.51 24.89 17.68
C VAL A 364 8.65 25.86 17.98
N LEU A 365 9.66 25.92 17.10
CA LEU A 365 10.77 26.84 17.27
C LEU A 365 10.34 28.30 17.10
N GLN A 366 9.43 28.58 16.17
CA GLN A 366 8.82 29.91 16.07
C GLN A 366 8.11 30.29 17.36
N CYS A 367 7.29 29.42 17.97
CA CYS A 367 6.66 29.68 19.28
C CYS A 367 7.67 30.04 20.37
N ASN A 368 8.87 29.48 20.29
CA ASN A 368 9.98 29.78 21.20
C ASN A 368 10.85 30.96 20.72
N ASN A 369 10.28 31.88 19.94
CA ASN A 369 10.91 33.11 19.45
C ASN A 369 12.16 32.91 18.56
N TYR A 370 12.32 31.78 17.89
CA TYR A 370 13.32 31.65 16.83
C TYR A 370 12.84 32.23 15.49
N GLU A 371 13.75 32.82 14.73
CA GLU A 371 13.55 33.16 13.32
C GLU A 371 13.83 31.91 12.47
N ILE A 372 12.85 31.42 11.73
CA ILE A 372 12.99 30.21 10.90
C ILE A 372 13.13 30.57 9.43
N VAL A 373 14.19 30.05 8.81
CA VAL A 373 14.40 30.04 7.35
C VAL A 373 14.15 28.62 6.85
N ASP A 374 12.93 28.39 6.36
CA ASP A 374 12.57 27.10 5.79
C ASP A 374 12.98 27.02 4.31
N LEU A 375 13.84 26.05 3.99
CA LEU A 375 14.30 25.80 2.62
C LEU A 375 13.43 24.78 1.87
N GLY A 376 12.44 24.19 2.55
CA GLY A 376 11.54 23.18 2.00
C GLY A 376 12.11 21.76 2.05
N VAL A 377 11.62 20.93 1.14
CA VAL A 377 12.02 19.52 1.05
C VAL A 377 12.98 19.23 -0.11
N MET A 378 13.65 18.08 -0.05
CA MET A 378 14.58 17.59 -1.08
C MET A 378 15.73 18.57 -1.39
N VAL A 379 16.23 19.28 -0.38
CA VAL A 379 17.17 20.38 -0.57
C VAL A 379 18.60 19.86 -0.73
N PRO A 380 19.33 20.23 -1.80
CA PRO A 380 20.75 19.88 -1.96
C PRO A 380 21.59 20.43 -0.80
N ALA A 381 22.54 19.62 -0.31
CA ALA A 381 23.43 19.99 0.81
C ALA A 381 24.16 21.33 0.57
N GLU A 382 24.55 21.61 -0.67
CA GLU A 382 25.20 22.87 -1.04
C GLU A 382 24.30 24.09 -0.78
N LYS A 383 22.99 23.99 -1.08
CA LYS A 383 22.03 25.07 -0.82
C LYS A 383 21.87 25.31 0.68
N ILE A 384 21.81 24.23 1.48
CA ILE A 384 21.76 24.32 2.95
C ILE A 384 23.00 25.05 3.50
N LEU A 385 24.20 24.61 3.09
CA LEU A 385 25.46 25.21 3.53
C LEU A 385 25.62 26.67 3.12
N ARG A 386 25.18 27.04 1.91
CA ARG A 386 25.19 28.45 1.47
C ARG A 386 24.27 29.32 2.31
N THR A 387 23.08 28.83 2.68
CA THR A 387 22.15 29.57 3.52
C THR A 387 22.68 29.73 4.95
N LEU A 388 23.32 28.70 5.52
CA LEU A 388 23.92 28.77 6.87
C LEU A 388 25.10 29.76 6.97
N LYS A 389 25.75 30.09 5.86
CA LYS A 389 26.87 31.06 5.80
C LYS A 389 26.41 32.52 5.68
N LYS A 390 25.11 32.76 5.47
CA LYS A 390 24.49 34.08 5.46
C LYS A 390 23.91 34.37 6.83
#